data_AF-A0A6V8QY07-F1
#
_entry.id   AF-A0A6V8QY07-F1
#
_cell.length_a   1.000
_cell.length_b   1.000
_cell.length_c   1.000
_cell.angle_alpha   90.00
_cell.angle_beta   90.00
_cell.angle_gamma   90.00
#
_symmetry.space_group_name_H-M   'P 1'
#
loop_
_entity.id
_entity.type
_entity.pdbx_description
1 polymer ?
#
loop_
_entity_poly.entity_id
_entity_poly.type
_entity_poly.pdbx_seq_one_letter_code
_entity_poly.pdbx_strand_id
1 'polypeptide(L)'
;MAHHSKPSLMSRLFPQEDRPTGQLPSTEDSSSSTLFSAEKVPFGSSSSSSFQDETLRRNDLFQACSASFNNATAGDRIQQDKTVEGDFLAPLRRAFVEEGMELHNSVRSKLLKAQQDMSSQISDFEALSSSIASDVDDIYANLSYPLSATLCSAPNFPSATIEIHLANTKDQLKETEKMMRNLQDEWEENVRLEENFRRELASIEKTPGQSDADHSKMASLKEEVEQLVLDNTQALNEIEETYKEEIQAETMKMMQAMLVD
;
A
#
# COMPACT_ATOMS: atom_id res chain seq x y z
N MET A 1 10.27 -42.84 -37.66
CA MET A 1 10.43 -42.68 -36.20
C MET A 1 11.00 -41.29 -35.97
N ALA A 2 10.18 -40.35 -35.47
CA ALA A 2 10.59 -38.97 -35.27
C ALA A 2 11.06 -38.80 -33.81
N HIS A 3 12.34 -38.46 -33.63
CA HIS A 3 12.89 -38.11 -32.32
C HIS A 3 12.56 -36.64 -32.03
N HIS A 4 11.64 -36.39 -31.10
CA HIS A 4 11.44 -35.06 -30.53
C HIS A 4 12.52 -34.81 -29.48
N SER A 5 13.47 -33.94 -29.81
CA SER A 5 14.48 -33.45 -28.87
C SER A 5 13.80 -32.54 -27.85
N LYS A 6 13.79 -32.95 -26.58
CA LYS A 6 13.24 -32.12 -25.48
C LYS A 6 14.22 -30.97 -25.20
N PRO A 7 13.73 -29.72 -25.03
CA PRO A 7 14.59 -28.58 -24.72
C PRO A 7 15.22 -28.74 -23.33
N SER A 8 16.48 -28.29 -23.22
CA SER A 8 17.30 -28.34 -22.01
C SER A 8 16.64 -27.63 -20.82
N LEU A 9 16.84 -28.19 -19.62
CA LEU A 9 16.31 -27.69 -18.34
C LEU A 9 16.76 -26.25 -18.07
N MET A 10 17.94 -25.86 -18.56
CA MET A 10 18.47 -24.49 -18.47
C MET A 10 17.64 -23.47 -19.25
N SER A 11 17.01 -23.87 -20.35
CA SER A 11 16.17 -23.00 -21.19
C SER A 11 14.80 -22.72 -20.55
N ARG A 12 14.41 -23.47 -19.51
CA ARG A 12 13.14 -23.30 -18.78
C ARG A 12 13.28 -22.47 -17.51
N LEU A 13 14.46 -22.51 -16.89
CA LEU A 13 14.72 -21.77 -15.65
C LEU A 13 15.04 -20.29 -15.89
N PHE A 14 15.47 -19.92 -17.10
CA PHE A 14 15.78 -18.55 -17.47
C PHE A 14 15.12 -18.19 -18.81
N PRO A 15 13.86 -17.72 -18.79
CA PRO A 15 13.24 -17.16 -19.98
C PRO A 15 14.05 -15.96 -20.45
N GLN A 16 14.57 -16.01 -21.67
CA GLN A 16 15.20 -14.86 -22.29
C GLN A 16 14.06 -13.88 -22.63
N GLU A 17 13.93 -12.81 -21.84
CA GLU A 17 12.92 -11.76 -22.05
C GLU A 17 13.26 -10.97 -23.31
N ASP A 18 12.47 -11.20 -24.36
CA ASP A 18 12.39 -10.31 -25.51
C ASP A 18 11.73 -9.00 -25.09
N ARG A 19 12.53 -7.94 -25.11
CA ARG A 19 12.15 -6.56 -24.81
C ARG A 19 11.37 -5.94 -25.97
N PRO A 20 10.15 -5.43 -25.78
CA PRO A 20 9.56 -4.49 -26.72
C PRO A 20 9.96 -3.07 -26.35
N THR A 21 10.50 -2.37 -27.34
CA THR A 21 10.89 -0.98 -27.33
C THR A 21 9.67 -0.06 -27.20
N GLY A 22 9.65 0.74 -26.13
CA GLY A 22 9.27 2.15 -26.10
C GLY A 22 7.86 2.59 -26.56
N GLN A 23 7.06 3.05 -25.60
CA GLN A 23 6.46 4.40 -25.63
C GLN A 23 5.87 4.78 -24.26
N LEU A 24 6.42 5.83 -23.65
CA LEU A 24 5.82 6.67 -22.58
C LEU A 24 4.79 7.61 -23.23
N PRO A 25 3.74 8.10 -22.52
CA PRO A 25 3.87 9.09 -21.42
C PRO A 25 2.83 8.84 -20.29
N SER A 26 2.68 9.56 -19.17
CA SER A 26 3.32 10.68 -18.48
C SER A 26 2.90 10.52 -17.02
N THR A 27 3.79 10.85 -16.11
CA THR A 27 3.50 11.32 -14.75
C THR A 27 2.29 12.25 -14.71
N GLU A 28 1.33 12.01 -13.81
CA GLU A 28 0.80 12.99 -12.85
C GLU A 28 0.10 12.23 -11.71
N ASP A 29 0.79 12.16 -10.58
CA ASP A 29 0.20 11.89 -9.28
C ASP A 29 -0.78 13.02 -8.94
N SER A 30 -2.03 12.68 -8.60
CA SER A 30 -2.87 13.51 -7.75
C SER A 30 -3.88 12.61 -7.03
N SER A 31 -3.39 11.98 -5.98
CA SER A 31 -4.21 11.58 -4.84
C SER A 31 -4.83 12.83 -4.22
N SER A 32 -6.16 12.90 -4.16
CA SER A 32 -6.89 13.72 -3.18
C SER A 32 -8.32 13.22 -3.06
N SER A 33 -8.43 12.11 -2.34
CA SER A 33 -9.62 11.72 -1.58
C SER A 33 -9.79 12.71 -0.42
N THR A 34 -10.76 13.62 -0.53
CA THR A 34 -11.19 14.43 0.62
C THR A 34 -12.70 14.35 0.75
N LEU A 35 -13.11 13.46 1.66
CA LEU A 35 -14.40 13.43 2.32
C LEU A 35 -14.62 14.77 3.02
N PHE A 36 -15.54 15.60 2.54
CA PHE A 36 -16.05 16.70 3.35
C PHE A 36 -17.16 16.17 4.26
N SER A 37 -16.73 15.79 5.46
CA SER A 37 -17.59 15.64 6.63
C SER A 37 -18.11 17.01 7.09
N ALA A 38 -19.41 17.02 7.39
CA ALA A 38 -20.18 18.03 8.07
C ALA A 38 -19.39 18.97 9.00
N GLU A 39 -19.30 20.24 8.61
CA GLU A 39 -18.93 21.33 9.51
C GLU A 39 -20.21 21.89 10.14
N LYS A 40 -20.41 21.49 11.40
CA LYS A 40 -21.49 21.91 12.28
C LYS A 40 -21.27 23.38 12.65
N VAL A 41 -22.03 24.28 12.03
CA VAL A 41 -22.08 25.68 12.41
C VAL A 41 -22.77 25.80 13.79
N PRO A 42 -22.13 26.35 14.83
CA PRO A 42 -22.80 26.63 16.08
C PRO A 42 -23.46 28.00 15.97
N PHE A 43 -24.67 28.06 15.39
CA PHE A 43 -25.50 29.25 15.59
C PHE A 43 -25.99 29.26 17.03
N GLY A 44 -25.39 30.16 17.80
CA GLY A 44 -25.66 30.38 19.21
C GLY A 44 -27.13 30.65 19.44
N SER A 45 -27.75 29.78 20.23
CA SER A 45 -28.90 30.16 21.04
C SER A 45 -28.45 31.24 22.01
N SER A 46 -28.95 32.46 21.86
CA SER A 46 -28.82 33.50 22.88
C SER A 46 -30.03 34.42 22.89
N SER A 47 -30.75 34.30 24.01
CA SER A 47 -31.35 35.43 24.74
C SER A 47 -32.73 35.92 24.29
N SER A 48 -33.76 35.18 24.72
CA SER A 48 -35.15 35.66 24.79
C SER A 48 -35.47 36.47 26.07
N SER A 49 -34.48 36.80 26.92
CA SER A 49 -34.72 37.54 28.18
C SER A 49 -34.54 39.06 28.09
N SER A 50 -34.06 39.60 26.97
CA SER A 50 -33.65 41.03 26.86
C SER A 50 -34.81 42.01 26.61
N PHE A 51 -35.92 41.55 26.04
CA PHE A 51 -36.96 42.47 25.54
C PHE A 51 -37.86 43.08 26.64
N GLN A 52 -38.00 42.44 27.79
CA GLN A 52 -38.84 42.97 28.88
C GLN A 52 -38.12 44.05 29.72
N ASP A 53 -36.81 43.91 29.94
CA ASP A 53 -36.03 44.89 30.70
C ASP A 53 -35.87 46.21 29.93
N GLU A 54 -35.73 46.13 28.60
CA GLU A 54 -35.60 47.30 27.74
C GLU A 54 -36.91 48.11 27.60
N THR A 55 -38.06 47.46 27.76
CA THR A 55 -39.37 48.13 27.66
C THR A 55 -39.75 48.86 28.94
N LEU A 56 -39.39 48.31 30.11
CA LEU A 56 -39.50 48.99 31.40
C LEU A 56 -38.58 50.22 31.45
N ARG A 57 -37.31 50.06 31.08
CA ARG A 57 -36.31 51.15 31.07
C ARG A 57 -36.68 52.30 30.13
N ARG A 58 -37.35 52.01 29.00
CA ARG A 58 -37.84 53.04 28.06
C ARG A 58 -39.02 53.84 28.61
N ASN A 59 -39.91 53.18 29.34
CA ASN A 59 -41.06 53.84 29.96
C ASN A 59 -40.60 54.79 31.07
N ASP A 60 -39.62 54.35 31.87
CA ASP A 60 -39.00 55.17 32.93
C ASP A 60 -38.25 56.39 32.35
N LEU A 61 -37.57 56.23 31.21
CA LEU A 61 -36.88 57.34 30.55
C LEU A 61 -37.86 58.39 29.99
N PHE A 62 -38.99 57.93 29.43
CA PHE A 62 -40.06 58.81 28.95
C PHE A 62 -40.72 59.58 30.11
N GLN A 63 -40.94 58.91 31.23
CA GLN A 63 -41.46 59.52 32.45
C GLN A 63 -40.46 60.53 33.04
N ALA A 64 -39.17 60.21 33.03
CA ALA A 64 -38.10 61.10 33.49
C ALA A 64 -37.96 62.36 32.61
N CYS A 65 -38.03 62.24 31.28
CA CYS A 65 -38.00 63.39 30.37
C CYS A 65 -39.23 64.29 30.54
N SER A 66 -40.41 63.70 30.74
CA SER A 66 -41.64 64.46 31.01
C SER A 66 -41.59 65.17 32.38
N ALA A 67 -41.06 64.52 33.41
CA ALA A 67 -40.89 65.10 34.74
C ALA A 67 -39.84 66.23 34.76
N SER A 68 -38.73 66.08 34.03
CA SER A 68 -37.69 67.09 33.92
C SER A 68 -38.21 68.38 33.28
N PHE A 69 -39.12 68.27 32.31
CA PHE A 69 -39.75 69.43 31.68
C PHE A 69 -40.74 70.14 32.60
N ASN A 70 -41.44 69.41 33.48
CA ASN A 70 -42.37 69.98 34.46
C ASN A 70 -41.66 70.64 35.65
N ASN A 71 -40.48 70.16 36.03
CA ASN A 71 -39.69 70.73 37.13
C ASN A 71 -38.89 71.98 36.72
N ALA A 72 -38.67 72.25 35.43
CA ALA A 72 -38.01 73.47 34.96
C ALA A 72 -38.80 74.76 35.28
N THR A 73 -40.11 74.64 35.54
CA THR A 73 -40.97 75.75 35.99
C THR A 73 -41.06 75.91 37.52
N ALA A 74 -40.45 75.00 38.30
CA ALA A 74 -40.50 75.00 39.77
C ALA A 74 -39.24 75.58 40.43
N GLY A 75 -38.18 75.89 39.66
CA GLY A 75 -36.89 76.37 40.16
C GLY A 75 -36.73 77.89 40.24
N ASP A 76 -37.68 78.70 39.76
CA ASP A 76 -37.55 80.15 39.76
C ASP A 76 -38.68 80.82 40.54
N ARG A 77 -38.49 80.92 41.86
CA ARG A 77 -39.30 81.74 42.75
C ARG A 77 -38.43 82.37 43.82
N ILE A 78 -37.74 83.48 43.49
CA ILE A 78 -37.61 84.64 44.40
C ILE A 78 -37.65 85.94 43.58
N GLN A 79 -38.84 86.56 43.55
CA GLN A 79 -39.19 87.99 43.41
C GLN A 79 -38.65 88.83 42.22
N GLN A 80 -39.53 89.13 41.25
CA GLN A 80 -40.11 90.49 41.08
C GLN A 80 -41.27 90.53 40.08
N ASP A 81 -42.30 91.28 40.48
CA ASP A 81 -43.26 92.08 39.68
C ASP A 81 -44.23 91.43 38.66
N LYS A 82 -45.52 91.60 38.99
CA LYS A 82 -46.72 91.72 38.16
C LYS A 82 -46.86 90.98 36.81
N THR A 83 -47.84 90.09 36.85
CA THR A 83 -48.90 89.85 35.84
C THR A 83 -48.52 89.14 34.53
N VAL A 84 -49.13 87.95 34.36
CA VAL A 84 -49.34 87.20 33.12
C VAL A 84 -48.07 86.60 32.50
N GLU A 85 -47.39 85.73 33.24
CA GLU A 85 -46.47 84.75 32.64
C GLU A 85 -46.95 83.33 32.94
N GLY A 86 -48.27 83.15 32.77
CA GLY A 86 -48.87 81.84 32.65
C GLY A 86 -48.61 81.31 31.24
N ASP A 87 -48.02 80.12 31.16
CA ASP A 87 -48.24 79.19 30.05
C ASP A 87 -47.76 79.58 28.63
N PHE A 88 -47.00 80.66 28.41
CA PHE A 88 -46.54 81.01 27.04
C PHE A 88 -45.68 79.90 26.38
N LEU A 89 -44.92 79.14 27.18
CA LEU A 89 -44.11 78.01 26.72
C LEU A 89 -44.86 76.66 26.72
N ALA A 90 -46.05 76.59 27.30
CA ALA A 90 -46.81 75.34 27.36
C ALA A 90 -47.26 74.83 25.98
N PRO A 91 -47.67 75.69 25.02
CA PRO A 91 -47.92 75.28 23.64
C PRO A 91 -46.69 74.66 22.97
N LEU A 92 -45.51 75.25 23.17
CA LEU A 92 -44.25 74.74 22.60
C LEU A 92 -43.88 73.39 23.19
N ARG A 93 -43.99 73.23 24.51
CA ARG A 93 -43.75 71.95 25.21
C ARG A 93 -44.70 70.86 24.71
N ARG A 94 -45.98 71.20 24.55
CA ARG A 94 -47.00 70.29 24.04
C ARG A 94 -46.67 69.85 22.61
N ALA A 95 -46.33 70.81 21.74
CA ALA A 95 -45.92 70.52 20.36
C ALA A 95 -44.68 69.61 20.29
N PHE A 96 -43.66 69.84 21.13
CA PHE A 96 -42.49 68.97 21.18
C PHE A 96 -42.79 67.54 21.64
N VAL A 97 -43.67 67.38 22.64
CA VAL A 97 -44.07 66.05 23.12
C VAL A 97 -44.92 65.34 22.08
N GLU A 98 -45.83 66.05 21.43
CA GLU A 98 -46.69 65.52 20.37
C GLU A 98 -45.86 65.06 19.15
N GLU A 99 -45.00 65.94 18.62
CA GLU A 99 -44.10 65.61 17.51
C GLU A 99 -43.14 64.47 17.88
N GLY A 100 -42.62 64.46 19.12
CA GLY A 100 -41.78 63.39 19.63
C GLY A 100 -42.50 62.04 19.70
N MET A 101 -43.77 62.02 20.12
CA MET A 101 -44.60 60.83 20.13
C MET A 101 -44.93 60.35 18.72
N GLU A 102 -45.27 61.26 17.80
CA GLU A 102 -45.51 60.92 16.39
C GLU A 102 -44.27 60.32 15.73
N LEU A 103 -43.10 60.93 15.92
CA LEU A 103 -41.83 60.41 15.43
C LEU A 103 -41.53 59.02 16.01
N HIS A 104 -41.67 58.86 17.34
CA HIS A 104 -41.44 57.57 18.00
C HIS A 104 -42.40 56.49 17.49
N ASN A 105 -43.69 56.80 17.34
CA ASN A 105 -44.69 55.87 16.79
C ASN A 105 -44.40 55.52 15.34
N SER A 106 -43.96 56.49 14.53
CA SER A 106 -43.55 56.30 13.14
C SER A 106 -42.33 55.39 13.01
N VAL A 107 -41.28 55.62 13.81
CA VAL A 107 -40.08 54.76 13.86
C VAL A 107 -40.45 53.36 14.31
N ARG A 108 -41.26 53.22 15.36
CA ARG A 108 -41.72 51.92 15.87
C ARG A 108 -42.50 51.14 14.81
N SER A 109 -43.43 51.79 14.13
CA SER A 109 -44.24 51.19 13.06
C SER A 109 -43.37 50.73 11.89
N LYS A 110 -42.44 51.57 11.43
CA LYS A 110 -41.51 51.21 10.36
C LYS A 110 -40.57 50.07 10.75
N LEU A 111 -40.10 50.04 11.99
CA LEU A 111 -39.23 48.96 12.50
C LEU A 111 -39.99 47.62 12.56
N LEU A 112 -41.22 47.62 13.08
CA LEU A 112 -42.05 46.42 13.11
C LEU A 112 -42.37 45.92 11.70
N LYS A 113 -42.67 46.82 10.77
CA LYS A 113 -42.88 46.47 9.37
C LYS A 113 -41.62 45.86 8.75
N ALA A 114 -40.47 46.48 8.93
CA ALA A 114 -39.20 45.96 8.43
C ALA A 114 -38.88 44.58 9.03
N GLN A 115 -39.14 44.37 10.31
CA GLN A 115 -38.97 43.07 10.97
C GLN A 115 -39.90 42.01 10.37
N GLN A 116 -41.17 42.35 10.13
CA GLN A 116 -42.13 41.46 9.52
C GLN A 116 -41.72 41.11 8.07
N ASP A 117 -41.32 42.10 7.29
CA ASP A 117 -40.87 41.93 5.91
C ASP A 117 -39.62 41.03 5.84
N MET A 118 -38.63 41.26 6.72
CA MET A 118 -37.44 40.41 6.83
C MET A 118 -37.79 38.97 7.22
N SER A 119 -38.70 38.80 8.18
CA SER A 119 -39.12 37.46 8.62
C SER A 119 -39.80 36.70 7.49
N SER A 120 -40.64 37.38 6.70
CA SER A 120 -41.26 36.79 5.50
C SER A 120 -40.22 36.35 4.49
N GLN A 121 -39.22 37.18 4.19
CA GLN A 121 -38.16 36.85 3.24
C GLN A 121 -37.31 35.66 3.70
N ILE A 122 -37.03 35.56 5.00
CA ILE A 122 -36.31 34.41 5.57
C ILE A 122 -37.13 33.14 5.36
N SER A 123 -38.43 33.15 5.65
CA SER A 123 -39.30 31.99 5.43
C SER A 123 -39.39 31.59 3.96
N ASP A 124 -39.49 32.56 3.04
CA ASP A 124 -39.50 32.29 1.60
C ASP A 124 -38.17 31.67 1.13
N PHE A 125 -37.04 32.16 1.66
CA PHE A 125 -35.72 31.62 1.36
C PHE A 125 -35.52 30.19 1.91
N GLU A 126 -36.00 29.91 3.12
CA GLU A 126 -35.97 28.57 3.71
C GLU A 126 -36.80 27.58 2.89
N ALA A 127 -38.01 27.98 2.47
CA ALA A 127 -38.88 27.16 1.63
C ALA A 127 -38.22 26.86 0.27
N LEU A 128 -37.64 27.89 -0.37
CA LEU A 128 -36.92 27.73 -1.64
C LEU A 128 -35.71 26.80 -1.50
N SER A 129 -34.89 27.01 -0.46
CA SER A 129 -33.70 26.20 -0.20
C SER A 129 -34.06 24.75 0.07
N SER A 130 -35.13 24.50 0.83
CA SER A 130 -35.63 23.15 1.07
C SER A 130 -36.14 22.47 -0.21
N SER A 131 -36.83 23.22 -1.08
CA SER A 131 -37.28 22.70 -2.37
C SER A 131 -36.10 22.30 -3.25
N ILE A 132 -35.09 23.16 -3.37
CA ILE A 132 -33.90 22.90 -4.18
C ILE A 132 -33.13 21.68 -3.66
N ALA A 133 -32.99 21.54 -2.33
CA ALA A 133 -32.33 20.38 -1.74
C ALA A 133 -33.07 19.08 -2.10
N SER A 134 -34.40 19.09 -2.01
CA SER A 134 -35.23 17.96 -2.44
C SER A 134 -35.05 17.63 -3.92
N ASP A 135 -35.05 18.64 -4.79
CA ASP A 135 -34.88 18.45 -6.24
C ASP A 135 -33.49 17.85 -6.55
N VAL A 136 -32.44 18.30 -5.85
CA VAL A 136 -31.08 17.77 -6.01
C VAL A 136 -31.00 16.31 -5.56
N ASP A 137 -31.61 15.96 -4.44
CA ASP A 137 -31.67 14.58 -3.94
C ASP A 137 -32.42 13.68 -4.94
N ASP A 138 -33.53 14.16 -5.50
CA ASP A 138 -34.30 13.44 -6.52
C ASP A 138 -33.50 13.25 -7.81
N ILE A 139 -32.78 14.28 -8.28
CA ILE A 139 -31.90 14.15 -9.46
C ILE A 139 -30.80 13.13 -9.19
N TYR A 140 -30.18 13.16 -8.02
CA TYR A 140 -29.12 12.21 -7.67
C TYR A 140 -29.65 10.77 -7.65
N ALA A 141 -30.80 10.54 -7.00
CA ALA A 141 -31.41 9.22 -6.87
C ALA A 141 -31.90 8.65 -8.20
N ASN A 142 -32.46 9.49 -9.08
CA ASN A 142 -33.10 9.02 -10.31
C ASN A 142 -32.17 9.03 -11.53
N LEU A 143 -31.16 9.90 -11.55
CA LEU A 143 -30.28 10.06 -12.70
C LEU A 143 -28.87 9.58 -12.38
N SER A 144 -28.20 10.25 -11.44
CA SER A 144 -26.76 10.04 -11.19
C SER A 144 -26.47 8.63 -10.70
N TYR A 145 -27.20 8.15 -9.68
CA TYR A 145 -26.94 6.83 -9.10
C TYR A 145 -27.18 5.67 -10.08
N PRO A 146 -28.31 5.58 -10.81
CA PRO A 146 -28.52 4.51 -11.78
C PRO A 146 -27.52 4.55 -12.95
N LEU A 147 -27.16 5.74 -13.45
CA LEU A 147 -26.13 5.87 -14.48
C LEU A 147 -24.77 5.38 -13.99
N SER A 148 -24.34 5.78 -12.79
CA SER A 148 -23.10 5.27 -12.20
C SER A 148 -23.14 3.76 -11.99
N ALA A 149 -24.25 3.21 -11.48
CA ALA A 149 -24.41 1.77 -11.27
C ALA A 149 -24.37 0.98 -12.59
N THR A 150 -25.01 1.49 -13.65
CA THR A 150 -24.99 0.86 -14.98
C THR A 150 -23.62 0.95 -15.65
N LEU A 151 -22.93 2.09 -15.57
CA LEU A 151 -21.54 2.20 -16.02
C LEU A 151 -20.63 1.22 -15.29
N CYS A 152 -20.78 1.05 -13.97
CA CYS A 152 -20.00 0.09 -13.20
C CYS A 152 -20.32 -1.38 -13.52
N SER A 153 -21.48 -1.67 -14.10
CA SER A 153 -21.93 -3.05 -14.37
C SER A 153 -21.88 -3.41 -15.85
N ALA A 154 -21.56 -2.46 -16.73
CA ALA A 154 -21.53 -2.69 -18.16
C ALA A 154 -20.22 -3.38 -18.61
N PRO A 155 -20.28 -4.30 -19.58
CA PRO A 155 -19.19 -5.22 -19.91
C PRO A 155 -17.94 -4.53 -20.51
N ASN A 156 -18.10 -3.33 -21.05
CA ASN A 156 -17.02 -2.56 -21.68
C ASN A 156 -16.42 -1.48 -20.76
N PHE A 157 -16.78 -1.49 -19.48
CA PHE A 157 -16.36 -0.48 -18.50
C PHE A 157 -15.38 -1.07 -17.49
N PRO A 158 -14.63 -0.21 -16.76
CA PRO A 158 -13.46 -0.62 -15.98
C PRO A 158 -13.70 -1.78 -15.00
N SER A 159 -14.89 -1.87 -14.39
CA SER A 159 -15.24 -2.95 -13.45
C SER A 159 -15.24 -4.34 -14.11
N ALA A 160 -15.87 -4.48 -15.27
CA ALA A 160 -15.87 -5.73 -16.04
C ALA A 160 -14.47 -6.07 -16.56
N THR A 161 -13.68 -5.06 -16.93
CA THR A 161 -12.28 -5.25 -17.32
C THR A 161 -11.43 -5.74 -16.14
N ILE A 162 -11.60 -5.17 -14.95
CA ILE A 162 -10.93 -5.62 -13.71
C ILE A 162 -11.35 -7.04 -13.36
N GLU A 163 -12.64 -7.38 -13.46
CA GLU A 163 -13.13 -8.74 -13.22
C GLU A 163 -12.47 -9.75 -14.16
N ILE A 164 -12.36 -9.44 -15.45
CA ILE A 164 -11.67 -10.30 -16.43
C ILE A 164 -10.18 -10.45 -16.09
N HIS A 165 -9.49 -9.36 -15.73
CA HIS A 165 -8.09 -9.43 -15.32
C HIS A 165 -7.90 -10.24 -14.03
N LEU A 166 -8.80 -10.11 -13.05
CA LEU A 166 -8.80 -10.89 -11.82
C LEU A 166 -9.09 -12.37 -12.08
N ALA A 167 -10.01 -12.69 -12.98
CA ALA A 167 -10.30 -14.06 -13.39
C ALA A 167 -9.07 -14.69 -14.07
N ASN A 168 -8.44 -13.97 -15.01
CA ASN A 168 -7.26 -14.45 -15.71
C ASN A 168 -6.07 -14.66 -14.77
N THR A 169 -5.80 -13.70 -13.87
CA THR A 169 -4.73 -13.85 -12.87
C THR A 169 -4.98 -15.00 -11.91
N LYS A 170 -6.23 -15.24 -11.52
CA LYS A 170 -6.63 -16.41 -10.72
C LYS A 170 -6.38 -17.73 -11.45
N ASP A 171 -6.68 -17.80 -12.75
CA ASP A 171 -6.44 -19.00 -13.55
C ASP A 171 -4.95 -19.24 -13.77
N GLN A 172 -4.16 -18.19 -14.01
CA GLN A 172 -2.69 -18.26 -14.04
C GLN A 172 -2.13 -18.78 -12.72
N LEU A 173 -2.62 -18.26 -11.58
CA LEU A 173 -2.18 -18.69 -10.27
C LEU A 173 -2.41 -20.20 -10.05
N LYS A 174 -3.61 -20.69 -10.40
CA LYS A 174 -3.94 -22.12 -10.33
C LYS A 174 -3.03 -22.98 -11.20
N GLU A 175 -2.71 -22.53 -12.40
CA GLU A 175 -1.81 -23.26 -13.30
C GLU A 175 -0.39 -23.32 -12.73
N THR A 176 0.13 -22.20 -12.21
CA THR A 176 1.43 -22.21 -11.51
C THR A 176 1.42 -23.09 -10.27
N GLU A 177 0.33 -23.10 -9.48
CA GLU A 177 0.20 -23.97 -8.32
C GLU A 177 0.22 -25.46 -8.70
N LYS A 178 -0.44 -25.81 -9.81
CA LYS A 178 -0.38 -27.16 -10.38
C LYS A 178 1.03 -27.51 -10.86
N MET A 179 1.72 -26.59 -11.51
CA MET A 179 3.11 -26.80 -11.96
C MET A 179 4.06 -27.00 -10.78
N MET A 180 3.90 -26.24 -9.69
CA MET A 180 4.70 -26.41 -8.47
C MET A 180 4.48 -27.78 -7.83
N ARG A 181 3.23 -28.25 -7.75
CA ARG A 181 2.93 -29.61 -7.25
C ARG A 181 3.61 -30.68 -8.09
N ASN A 182 3.52 -30.60 -9.42
CA ASN A 182 4.19 -31.56 -10.30
C ASN A 182 5.72 -31.55 -10.11
N LEU A 183 6.32 -30.36 -9.97
CA LEU A 183 7.76 -30.24 -9.72
C LEU A 183 8.15 -30.82 -8.34
N GLN A 184 7.29 -30.66 -7.34
CA GLN A 184 7.51 -31.28 -6.03
C GLN A 184 7.46 -32.80 -6.13
N ASP A 185 6.47 -33.37 -6.82
CA ASP A 185 6.36 -34.82 -7.03
C ASP A 185 7.60 -35.37 -7.78
N GLU A 186 8.06 -34.67 -8.82
CA GLU A 186 9.29 -35.03 -9.55
C GLU A 186 10.54 -34.97 -8.66
N TRP A 187 10.62 -33.97 -7.77
CA TRP A 187 11.72 -33.84 -6.83
C TRP A 187 11.71 -34.99 -5.80
N GLU A 188 10.56 -35.31 -5.23
CA GLU A 188 10.42 -36.42 -4.27
C GLU A 188 10.79 -37.77 -4.91
N GLU A 189 10.38 -38.02 -6.16
CA GLU A 189 10.77 -39.22 -6.88
C GLU A 189 12.28 -39.29 -7.15
N ASN A 190 12.91 -38.16 -7.51
CA ASN A 190 14.36 -38.10 -7.69
C ASN A 190 15.12 -38.36 -6.40
N VAL A 191 14.67 -37.80 -5.27
CA VAL A 191 15.27 -38.07 -3.94
C VAL A 191 15.17 -39.56 -3.63
N ARG A 192 14.00 -40.17 -3.84
CA ARG A 192 13.80 -41.61 -3.63
C ARG A 192 14.69 -42.46 -4.52
N LEU A 193 14.88 -42.06 -5.78
CA LEU A 193 15.76 -42.72 -6.72
C LEU A 193 17.23 -42.61 -6.31
N GLU A 194 17.68 -41.43 -5.85
CA GLU A 194 19.03 -41.23 -5.31
C GLU A 194 19.29 -42.12 -4.09
N GLU A 195 18.34 -42.18 -3.15
CA GLU A 195 18.45 -43.04 -1.96
C GLU A 195 18.51 -44.54 -2.32
N ASN A 196 17.76 -44.96 -3.35
CA ASN A 196 17.85 -46.33 -3.87
C ASN A 196 19.24 -46.60 -4.44
N PHE A 197 19.78 -45.72 -5.29
CA PHE A 197 21.13 -45.89 -5.86
C PHE A 197 22.21 -45.89 -4.77
N ARG A 198 22.10 -45.02 -3.76
CA ARG A 198 23.03 -45.00 -2.63
C ARG A 198 23.00 -46.31 -1.84
N ARG A 199 21.82 -46.92 -1.65
CA ARG A 199 21.68 -48.24 -1.03
C ARG A 199 22.26 -49.36 -1.90
N GLU A 200 22.04 -49.33 -3.20
CA GLU A 200 22.59 -50.32 -4.14
C GLU A 200 24.12 -50.28 -4.14
N LEU A 201 24.72 -49.09 -4.24
CA LEU A 201 26.17 -48.89 -4.15
C LEU A 201 26.75 -49.43 -2.83
N ALA A 202 26.12 -49.09 -1.70
CA ALA A 202 26.55 -49.58 -0.39
C ALA A 202 26.41 -51.11 -0.25
N SER A 203 25.47 -51.73 -0.96
CA SER A 203 25.30 -53.18 -0.97
C SER A 203 26.39 -53.90 -1.78
N ILE A 204 26.84 -53.30 -2.88
CA ILE A 204 27.96 -53.79 -3.70
C ILE A 204 29.27 -53.68 -2.91
N GLU A 205 29.50 -52.55 -2.25
CA GLU A 205 30.70 -52.30 -1.42
C GLU A 205 30.77 -53.24 -0.21
N LYS A 206 29.61 -53.68 0.32
CA LYS A 206 29.52 -54.62 1.44
C LYS A 206 29.69 -56.08 1.07
N THR A 207 30.03 -56.46 -0.17
CA THR A 207 30.32 -57.85 -0.52
C THR A 207 31.65 -58.28 0.14
N PRO A 208 31.67 -58.89 1.34
CA PRO A 208 32.85 -58.94 2.19
C PRO A 208 33.76 -60.14 1.89
N GLY A 209 33.65 -60.73 0.69
CA GLY A 209 34.35 -61.96 0.33
C GLY A 209 35.32 -61.86 -0.83
N GLN A 210 35.26 -60.79 -1.62
CA GLN A 210 36.04 -60.70 -2.86
C GLN A 210 37.34 -59.90 -2.67
N SER A 211 37.31 -58.85 -1.83
CA SER A 211 38.48 -58.05 -1.48
C SER A 211 39.59 -58.88 -0.82
N ASP A 212 39.26 -59.72 0.16
CA ASP A 212 40.27 -60.46 0.94
C ASP A 212 40.88 -61.64 0.15
N ALA A 213 40.07 -62.31 -0.68
CA ALA A 213 40.54 -63.36 -1.58
C ALA A 213 41.38 -62.81 -2.75
N ASP A 214 41.03 -61.65 -3.28
CA ASP A 214 41.80 -60.99 -4.34
C ASP A 214 43.10 -60.37 -3.78
N HIS A 215 43.09 -59.86 -2.55
CA HIS A 215 44.30 -59.44 -1.85
C HIS A 215 45.24 -60.63 -1.56
N SER A 216 44.70 -61.78 -1.13
CA SER A 216 45.49 -62.99 -0.91
C SER A 216 46.11 -63.54 -2.20
N LYS A 217 45.37 -63.55 -3.32
CA LYS A 217 45.90 -63.94 -4.64
C LYS A 217 46.95 -62.96 -5.14
N MET A 218 46.74 -61.66 -4.96
CA MET A 218 47.72 -60.64 -5.33
C MET A 218 49.01 -60.75 -4.50
N ALA A 219 48.90 -61.08 -3.21
CA ALA A 219 50.07 -61.33 -2.36
C ALA A 219 50.84 -62.58 -2.80
N SER A 220 50.15 -63.68 -3.11
CA SER A 220 50.77 -64.91 -3.63
C SER A 220 51.45 -64.70 -4.98
N LEU A 221 50.83 -63.93 -5.89
CA LEU A 221 51.43 -63.61 -7.19
C LEU A 221 52.69 -62.76 -7.01
N LYS A 222 52.67 -61.79 -6.08
CA LYS A 222 53.83 -60.96 -5.79
C LYS A 222 55.01 -61.80 -5.29
N GLU A 223 54.76 -62.74 -4.39
CA GLU A 223 55.79 -63.66 -3.87
C GLU A 223 56.36 -64.55 -4.98
N GLU A 224 55.52 -65.08 -5.87
CA GLU A 224 55.97 -65.89 -7.01
C GLU A 224 56.83 -65.08 -7.99
N VAL A 225 56.47 -63.82 -8.26
CA VAL A 225 57.28 -62.92 -9.09
C VAL A 225 58.61 -62.59 -8.43
N GLU A 226 58.63 -62.31 -7.13
CA GLU A 226 59.87 -62.05 -6.38
C GLU A 226 60.79 -63.28 -6.40
N GLN A 227 60.24 -64.48 -6.23
CA GLN A 227 61.01 -65.73 -6.32
C GLN A 227 61.57 -65.95 -7.74
N LEU A 228 60.78 -65.74 -8.78
CA LEU A 228 61.23 -65.87 -10.16
C LEU A 228 62.37 -64.89 -10.49
N VAL A 229 62.32 -63.67 -9.96
CA VAL A 229 63.38 -62.68 -10.13
C VAL A 229 64.66 -63.12 -9.42
N LEU A 230 64.56 -63.67 -8.21
CA LEU A 230 65.71 -64.22 -7.48
C LEU A 230 66.35 -65.39 -8.23
N ASP A 231 65.54 -66.35 -8.67
CA ASP A 231 66.01 -67.54 -9.39
C ASP A 231 66.71 -67.15 -10.71
N ASN A 232 66.14 -66.22 -11.47
CA ASN A 232 66.78 -65.73 -12.70
C ASN A 232 68.07 -64.95 -12.42
N THR A 233 68.12 -64.17 -11.34
CA THR A 233 69.33 -63.43 -10.96
C THR A 233 70.45 -64.40 -10.57
N GLN A 234 70.11 -65.47 -9.84
CA GLN A 234 71.06 -66.52 -9.50
C GLN A 234 71.58 -67.23 -10.75
N ALA A 235 70.69 -67.65 -11.65
CA ALA A 235 71.07 -68.32 -12.90
C ALA A 235 71.99 -67.43 -13.77
N LEU A 236 71.72 -66.12 -13.82
CA LEU A 236 72.60 -65.17 -14.53
C LEU A 236 74.00 -65.08 -13.88
N ASN A 237 74.08 -65.07 -12.56
CA ASN A 237 75.37 -65.06 -11.86
C ASN A 237 76.16 -66.35 -12.11
N GLU A 238 75.50 -67.50 -12.13
CA GLU A 238 76.13 -68.79 -12.45
C GLU A 238 76.69 -68.83 -13.89
N ILE A 239 75.93 -68.27 -14.85
CA ILE A 239 76.39 -68.13 -16.24
C ILE A 239 77.59 -67.17 -16.32
N GLU A 240 77.55 -66.04 -15.62
CA GLU A 240 78.66 -65.08 -15.60
C GLU A 240 79.94 -65.71 -15.03
N GLU A 241 79.82 -66.48 -13.95
CA GLU A 241 80.97 -67.16 -13.35
C GLU A 241 81.55 -68.21 -14.30
N THR A 242 80.70 -69.03 -14.92
CA THR A 242 81.12 -70.01 -15.93
C THR A 242 81.85 -69.32 -17.10
N TYR A 243 81.32 -68.19 -17.58
CA TYR A 243 81.93 -67.43 -18.66
C TYR A 243 83.30 -66.86 -18.25
N LYS A 244 83.45 -66.37 -17.01
CA LYS A 244 84.75 -65.91 -16.50
C LYS A 244 85.76 -67.04 -16.44
N GLU A 245 85.36 -68.22 -15.95
CA GLU A 245 86.22 -69.41 -15.90
C GLU A 245 86.66 -69.83 -17.31
N GLU A 246 85.74 -69.86 -18.29
CA GLU A 246 86.05 -70.19 -19.69
C GLU A 246 87.01 -69.18 -20.32
N ILE A 247 86.79 -67.88 -20.13
CA ILE A 247 87.69 -66.83 -20.64
C ILE A 247 89.09 -66.95 -20.02
N GLN A 248 89.19 -67.23 -18.72
CA GLN A 248 90.48 -67.44 -18.06
C GLN A 248 91.19 -68.69 -18.60
N ALA A 249 90.45 -69.80 -18.75
CA ALA A 249 90.99 -71.04 -19.32
C ALA A 249 91.49 -70.84 -20.75
N GLU A 250 90.73 -70.14 -21.59
CA GLU A 250 91.10 -69.89 -22.98
C GLU A 250 92.29 -68.91 -23.08
N THR A 251 92.32 -67.88 -22.23
CA THR A 251 93.47 -66.96 -22.12
C THR A 251 94.75 -67.72 -21.74
N MET A 252 94.67 -68.64 -20.76
CA MET A 252 95.80 -69.49 -20.38
C MET A 252 96.25 -70.41 -21.52
N LYS A 253 95.31 -71.03 -22.26
CA LYS A 253 95.65 -71.83 -23.45
C LYS A 253 96.36 -70.98 -24.51
N MET A 254 95.88 -69.77 -24.78
CA MET A 254 96.50 -68.87 -25.76
C MET A 254 97.91 -68.46 -25.34
N MET A 255 98.11 -68.11 -24.07
CA MET A 255 99.45 -67.85 -23.52
C MET A 255 100.38 -69.06 -23.65
N GLN A 256 99.87 -70.27 -23.39
CA GLN A 256 100.65 -71.49 -23.51
C GLN A 256 101.00 -71.80 -24.97
N ALA A 257 100.09 -71.58 -25.91
CA ALA A 257 100.36 -71.72 -27.34
C ALA A 257 101.43 -70.73 -27.84
N MET A 258 101.43 -69.49 -27.34
CA MET A 258 102.45 -68.48 -27.68
C MET A 258 103.84 -68.73 -27.06
N LEU A 259 103.96 -69.61 -26.06
CA LEU A 259 105.23 -69.98 -25.41
C LEU A 259 105.90 -71.21 -26.05
N VAL A 260 105.22 -71.87 -27.00
CA VAL A 260 105.65 -73.12 -27.66
C VAL A 260 106.06 -72.88 -29.13
N ASP A 261 105.93 -71.64 -29.64
CA ASP A 261 106.57 -71.13 -30.87
C ASP A 261 107.82 -70.28 -30.53
#